data_AF-A0A357L6C1-F1
#
_entry.id   AF-A0A357L6C1-F1
#
_cell.length_a   1.000
_cell.length_b   1.000
_cell.length_c   1.000
_cell.angle_alpha   90.00
_cell.angle_beta   90.00
_cell.angle_gamma   90.00
#
_symmetry.space_group_name_H-M   'P 1'
#
loop_
_entity.id
_entity.type
_entity.pdbx_description
1 polymer ?
#
loop_
_entity_poly.entity_id
_entity_poly.type
_entity_poly.pdbx_seq_one_letter_code
_entity_poly.pdbx_strand_id
1 'polypeptide(L)'
;GYGHFTTRQNIQFNWPALVDVPDILAELADVGMHAIQTSGNCIRNITSDPFAGAAADEVDDPRIFSEAIRQWSTLHPEFSFLPRKFKIAVTASDNDRTAARVHDIGLRLHRNDKGERGFEVIVGGGLGRTP
;
A
#
# COMPACT_ATOMS: atom_id res chain seq x y z
N GLY A 1 14.08 -21.65 -2.01
CA GLY A 1 13.13 -21.04 -1.04
C GLY A 1 11.70 -21.21 -1.52
N TYR A 2 10.77 -20.40 -0.99
CA TYR A 2 9.39 -20.29 -1.49
C TYR A 2 8.90 -18.83 -1.38
N GLY A 3 7.93 -18.47 -2.22
CA GLY A 3 7.24 -17.17 -2.17
C GLY A 3 5.84 -17.30 -1.57
N HIS A 4 5.36 -16.26 -0.88
CA HIS A 4 3.97 -16.20 -0.41
C HIS A 4 3.37 -14.82 -0.61
N PHE A 5 2.08 -14.79 -0.93
CA PHE A 5 1.30 -13.55 -0.96
C PHE A 5 0.86 -13.18 0.46
N THR A 6 1.04 -11.91 0.78
CA THR A 6 0.74 -11.33 2.09
C THR A 6 -0.68 -10.77 2.13
N THR A 7 -1.20 -10.53 3.32
CA THR A 7 -2.50 -9.85 3.54
C THR A 7 -2.50 -8.37 3.13
N ARG A 8 -1.38 -7.85 2.63
CA ARG A 8 -1.26 -6.51 2.04
C ARG A 8 -0.86 -6.57 0.57
N GLN A 9 -1.27 -7.62 -0.14
CA GLN A 9 -1.13 -7.72 -1.60
C GLN A 9 0.32 -7.63 -2.10
N ASN A 10 1.29 -7.98 -1.26
CA ASN A 10 2.71 -8.04 -1.61
C ASN A 10 3.19 -9.50 -1.62
N ILE A 11 4.28 -9.80 -2.31
CA ILE A 11 4.96 -11.10 -2.29
C ILE A 11 6.19 -11.07 -1.39
N GLN A 12 6.42 -12.15 -0.63
CA GLN A 12 7.59 -12.31 0.23
C GLN A 12 8.31 -13.63 -0.08
N PHE A 13 9.59 -13.53 -0.43
CA PHE A 13 10.46 -14.66 -0.68
C PHE A 13 11.23 -15.06 0.58
N ASN A 14 11.28 -16.35 0.86
CA ASN A 14 11.93 -16.90 2.04
C ASN A 14 13.23 -17.63 1.66
N TRP A 15 14.23 -17.46 2.55
CA TRP A 15 15.56 -18.06 2.43
C TRP A 15 16.41 -17.59 1.24
N PRO A 16 16.45 -16.28 0.88
CA PRO A 16 17.48 -15.79 -0.03
C PRO A 16 18.84 -15.91 0.65
N ALA A 17 19.85 -16.42 -0.05
CA ALA A 17 21.21 -16.37 0.46
C ALA A 17 21.71 -14.92 0.42
N LEU A 18 22.41 -14.47 1.47
CA LEU A 18 22.84 -13.08 1.58
C LEU A 18 23.73 -12.65 0.39
N VAL A 19 24.55 -13.57 -0.13
CA VAL A 19 25.44 -13.33 -1.27
C VAL A 19 24.69 -13.03 -2.57
N ASP A 20 23.46 -13.54 -2.71
CA ASP A 20 22.63 -13.37 -3.90
C ASP A 20 21.76 -12.10 -3.83
N VAL A 21 21.66 -11.44 -2.67
CA VAL A 21 20.78 -10.28 -2.45
C VAL A 21 21.06 -9.12 -3.43
N PRO A 22 22.33 -8.75 -3.73
CA PRO A 22 22.60 -7.69 -4.71
C PRO A 22 22.01 -7.98 -6.09
N ASP A 23 22.16 -9.21 -6.58
CA ASP A 23 21.65 -9.63 -7.89
C ASP A 23 20.12 -9.67 -7.89
N ILE A 24 19.50 -10.20 -6.83
CA ILE A 24 18.03 -10.19 -6.66
C ILE A 24 17.49 -8.75 -6.70
N LEU A 25 18.16 -7.80 -6.04
CA LEU A 25 17.74 -6.40 -6.05
C LEU A 25 17.93 -5.75 -7.42
N ALA A 26 18.97 -6.12 -8.17
CA ALA A 26 19.18 -5.66 -9.54
C ALA A 26 18.11 -6.19 -10.50
N GLU A 27 17.75 -7.47 -10.40
CA GLU A 27 16.66 -8.08 -11.19
C GLU A 27 15.31 -7.41 -10.89
N LEU A 28 15.00 -7.12 -9.62
CA LEU A 28 13.79 -6.36 -9.27
C LEU A 28 13.80 -4.97 -9.91
N ALA A 29 14.94 -4.27 -9.89
CA ALA A 29 15.04 -2.92 -10.44
C ALA A 29 14.84 -2.88 -11.97
N ASP A 30 15.33 -3.90 -12.71
CA ASP A 30 15.18 -4.01 -14.17
C ASP A 30 13.70 -4.04 -14.61
N VAL A 31 12.83 -4.60 -13.76
CA VAL A 31 11.36 -4.64 -13.97
C VAL A 31 10.59 -3.57 -13.18
N GLY A 32 11.29 -2.54 -12.67
CA GLY A 32 10.68 -1.41 -11.97
C GLY A 32 10.13 -1.73 -10.56
N MET A 33 10.59 -2.82 -9.95
CA MET A 33 10.24 -3.22 -8.58
C MET A 33 11.36 -2.91 -7.57
N HIS A 34 11.03 -2.87 -6.28
CA HIS A 34 12.01 -2.69 -5.21
C HIS A 34 11.58 -3.39 -3.90
N ALA A 35 12.57 -3.66 -3.04
CA ALA A 35 12.34 -4.13 -1.66
C ALA A 35 12.51 -3.02 -0.59
N ILE A 36 12.70 -1.77 -1.01
CA ILE A 36 12.91 -0.59 -0.16
C ILE A 36 11.70 -0.35 0.76
N GLN A 37 11.96 -0.05 2.04
CA GLN A 37 10.94 0.36 3.03
C GLN A 37 9.75 -0.62 3.17
N THR A 38 9.98 -1.92 2.94
CA THR A 38 8.92 -2.95 3.06
C THR A 38 8.68 -3.43 4.50
N SER A 39 9.59 -3.13 5.42
CA SER A 39 9.57 -3.52 6.85
C SER A 39 10.11 -2.40 7.74
N GLY A 40 10.27 -2.65 9.04
CA GLY A 40 10.73 -1.64 10.00
C GLY A 40 9.67 -0.59 10.35
N ASN A 41 10.14 0.57 10.81
CA ASN A 41 9.31 1.72 11.19
C ASN A 41 9.26 2.76 10.06
N CYS A 42 8.59 2.40 8.98
CA CYS A 42 8.32 3.28 7.84
C CYS A 42 6.92 2.99 7.30
N ILE A 43 6.57 3.68 6.21
CA ILE A 43 5.36 3.39 5.43
C ILE A 43 5.49 1.99 4.82
N ARG A 44 4.43 1.19 4.95
CA ARG A 44 4.31 -0.16 4.38
C ARG A 44 3.70 -0.11 2.98
N ASN A 45 3.52 -1.28 2.35
CA ASN A 45 2.82 -1.37 1.07
C ASN A 45 1.50 -0.59 1.09
N ILE A 46 1.24 0.15 0.01
CA ILE A 46 -0.01 0.88 -0.17
C ILE A 46 -1.05 -0.11 -0.70
N THR A 47 -2.02 -0.46 0.13
CA THR A 47 -3.09 -1.41 -0.24
C THR A 47 -4.09 -0.72 -1.15
N SER A 48 -4.52 -1.38 -2.23
CA SER A 48 -5.54 -0.86 -3.16
C SER A 48 -6.60 -1.93 -3.45
N ASP A 49 -7.71 -1.57 -4.10
CA ASP A 49 -8.72 -2.56 -4.50
C ASP A 49 -8.12 -3.54 -5.53
N PRO A 50 -8.12 -4.87 -5.29
CA PRO A 50 -7.58 -5.83 -6.26
C PRO A 50 -8.36 -5.86 -7.60
N PHE A 51 -9.58 -5.32 -7.63
CA PHE A 51 -10.40 -5.19 -8.84
C PHE A 51 -10.36 -3.78 -9.45
N ALA A 52 -9.45 -2.91 -8.99
CA ALA A 52 -9.30 -1.55 -9.49
C ALA A 52 -9.19 -1.48 -11.03
N GLY A 53 -9.98 -0.61 -11.65
CA GLY A 53 -10.11 -0.45 -13.11
C GLY A 53 -11.08 -1.44 -13.77
N ALA A 54 -11.63 -2.40 -13.03
CA ALA A 54 -12.60 -3.39 -13.51
C ALA A 54 -13.86 -3.46 -12.64
N ALA A 55 -13.85 -2.83 -11.47
CA ALA A 55 -14.95 -2.84 -10.52
C ALA A 55 -16.07 -1.90 -10.99
N ALA A 56 -17.24 -2.44 -11.28
CA ALA A 56 -18.38 -1.63 -11.76
C ALA A 56 -18.88 -0.59 -10.73
N ASP A 57 -18.53 -0.79 -9.46
CA ASP A 57 -18.91 0.04 -8.32
C ASP A 57 -17.77 0.96 -7.85
N GLU A 58 -16.70 1.13 -8.62
CA GLU A 58 -15.65 2.09 -8.30
C GLU A 58 -15.97 3.49 -8.84
N VAL A 59 -15.68 4.50 -8.04
CA VAL A 59 -15.85 5.92 -8.36
C VAL A 59 -14.84 6.39 -9.40
N ASP A 60 -13.63 5.81 -9.35
CA ASP A 60 -12.47 6.06 -10.21
C ASP A 60 -11.39 5.00 -9.94
N ASP A 61 -10.30 4.99 -10.70
CA ASP A 61 -9.18 4.06 -10.50
C ASP A 61 -8.31 4.45 -9.27
N PRO A 62 -8.33 3.67 -8.16
CA PRO A 62 -7.56 3.99 -6.97
C PRO A 62 -6.04 3.81 -7.16
N ARG A 63 -5.59 3.06 -8.19
CA ARG A 63 -4.17 2.75 -8.40
C ARG A 63 -3.34 4.00 -8.69
N ILE A 64 -3.94 5.01 -9.32
CA ILE A 64 -3.27 6.29 -9.62
C ILE A 64 -2.82 6.97 -8.33
N PHE A 65 -3.70 7.01 -7.33
CA PHE A 65 -3.39 7.61 -6.03
C PHE A 65 -2.46 6.72 -5.21
N SER A 66 -2.66 5.40 -5.24
CA SER A 66 -1.77 4.45 -4.56
C SER A 66 -0.32 4.57 -5.06
N GLU A 67 -0.13 4.69 -6.37
CA GLU A 67 1.20 4.84 -6.98
C GLU A 67 1.82 6.21 -6.67
N ALA A 68 1.03 7.29 -6.74
CA ALA A 68 1.50 8.61 -6.35
C ALA A 68 1.97 8.65 -4.89
N ILE A 69 1.22 8.03 -3.97
CA ILE A 69 1.60 7.92 -2.55
C ILE A 69 2.86 7.06 -2.40
N ARG A 70 2.97 5.94 -3.13
CA ARG A 70 4.16 5.08 -3.11
C ARG A 70 5.40 5.85 -3.54
N GLN A 71 5.34 6.56 -4.68
CA GLN A 71 6.46 7.36 -5.18
C GLN A 71 6.84 8.49 -4.23
N TRP A 72 5.84 9.23 -3.72
CA TRP A 72 6.07 10.33 -2.78
C TRP A 72 6.71 9.86 -1.48
N SER A 73 6.31 8.69 -0.98
CA SER A 73 6.79 8.18 0.32
C SER A 73 8.13 7.44 0.25
N THR A 74 8.45 6.83 -0.90
CA THR A 74 9.65 6.00 -1.06
C THR A 74 10.91 6.85 -1.02
N LEU A 75 11.87 6.48 -0.14
CA LEU A 75 13.11 7.21 0.12
C LEU A 75 12.94 8.68 0.57
N HIS A 76 11.73 9.08 0.94
CA HIS A 76 11.50 10.41 1.50
C HIS A 76 12.07 10.49 2.93
N PRO A 77 12.97 11.45 3.24
CA PRO A 77 13.66 11.49 4.54
C PRO A 77 12.72 11.49 5.75
N GLU A 78 11.57 12.16 5.64
CA GLU A 78 10.55 12.25 6.68
C GLU A 78 9.96 10.89 7.10
N PHE A 79 9.95 9.91 6.20
CA PHE A 79 9.31 8.59 6.43
C PHE A 79 10.29 7.44 6.62
N SER A 80 11.60 7.75 6.66
CA SER A 80 12.65 6.74 6.87
C SER A 80 12.69 6.18 8.29
N PHE A 81 12.25 6.96 9.30
CA PHE A 81 12.31 6.59 10.72
C PHE A 81 11.07 7.06 11.49
N LEU A 82 9.91 6.48 11.17
CA LEU A 82 8.69 6.75 11.92
C LEU A 82 8.77 6.15 13.34
N PRO A 83 7.91 6.59 14.28
CA PRO A 83 7.82 5.96 15.60
C PRO A 83 7.44 4.47 15.54
N ARG A 84 6.63 4.09 14.54
CA ARG A 84 6.24 2.71 14.27
C ARG A 84 5.88 2.48 12.80
N LYS A 85 5.60 1.23 12.43
CA LYS A 85 5.04 0.86 11.13
C LYS A 85 3.81 1.69 10.81
N PHE A 86 3.69 2.14 9.58
CA PHE A 86 2.59 3.00 9.14
C PHE A 86 1.98 2.42 7.85
N LYS A 87 0.67 2.19 7.82
CA LYS A 87 -0.01 1.51 6.73
C LYS A 87 -1.02 2.45 6.10
N ILE A 88 -1.08 2.43 4.78
CA ILE A 88 -2.03 3.23 4.01
C ILE A 88 -2.85 2.30 3.11
N ALA A 89 -4.15 2.52 3.04
CA ALA A 89 -5.04 1.87 2.09
C ALA A 89 -5.84 2.90 1.31
N VAL A 90 -6.06 2.62 0.03
CA VAL A 90 -6.87 3.46 -0.86
C VAL A 90 -7.97 2.60 -1.47
N THR A 91 -9.23 2.97 -1.24
CA THR A 91 -10.39 2.37 -1.89
C THR A 91 -11.15 3.43 -2.67
N ALA A 92 -11.74 3.05 -3.79
CA ALA A 92 -12.62 3.92 -4.57
C ALA A 92 -14.03 3.37 -4.69
N SER A 93 -14.41 2.38 -3.88
CA SER A 93 -15.74 1.80 -3.88
C SER A 93 -16.40 1.91 -2.52
N ASP A 94 -17.74 1.87 -2.52
CA ASP A 94 -18.53 1.78 -1.30
C ASP A 94 -18.33 0.46 -0.57
N ASN A 95 -18.11 -0.62 -1.33
CA ASN A 95 -17.71 -1.90 -0.78
C ASN A 95 -16.21 -1.88 -0.50
N ASP A 96 -15.82 -1.78 0.79
CA ASP A 96 -14.40 -1.73 1.17
C ASP A 96 -13.73 -3.11 1.05
N ARG A 97 -13.09 -3.35 -0.09
CA ARG A 97 -12.28 -4.55 -0.37
C ARG A 97 -10.83 -4.44 0.10
N THR A 98 -10.45 -3.29 0.66
CA THR A 98 -9.07 -2.99 1.10
C THR A 98 -8.89 -3.09 2.61
N ALA A 99 -10.00 -3.15 3.35
CA ALA A 99 -10.03 -3.01 4.79
C ALA A 99 -9.38 -1.68 5.24
N ALA A 100 -9.80 -0.57 4.64
CA ALA A 100 -9.26 0.77 4.87
C ALA A 100 -9.28 1.18 6.35
N ARG A 101 -10.32 0.75 7.09
CA ARG A 101 -10.48 1.07 8.52
C ARG A 101 -9.43 0.45 9.45
N VAL A 102 -8.67 -0.56 9.01
CA VAL A 102 -7.60 -1.19 9.82
C VAL A 102 -6.19 -0.71 9.48
N HIS A 103 -6.10 0.29 8.61
CA HIS A 103 -4.86 0.97 8.23
C HIS A 103 -4.69 2.24 9.05
N ASP A 104 -3.45 2.67 9.27
CA ASP A 104 -3.15 3.91 9.99
C ASP A 104 -3.80 5.10 9.28
N ILE A 105 -3.82 5.08 7.94
CA ILE A 105 -4.62 5.97 7.09
C ILE A 105 -5.42 5.14 6.07
N GLY A 106 -6.73 5.31 6.07
CA GLY A 106 -7.62 4.85 5.01
C GLY A 106 -8.10 6.03 4.18
N LEU A 107 -7.93 5.96 2.86
CA LEU A 107 -8.44 6.95 1.91
C LEU A 107 -9.57 6.30 1.11
N ARG A 108 -10.79 6.79 1.28
CA ARG A 108 -11.92 6.36 0.45
C ARG A 108 -12.32 7.48 -0.50
N LEU A 109 -12.19 7.22 -1.79
CA LEU A 109 -12.60 8.16 -2.82
C LEU A 109 -14.13 8.22 -2.89
N HIS A 110 -14.64 9.45 -2.89
CA HIS A 110 -16.05 9.77 -3.01
C HIS A 110 -16.29 10.77 -4.13
N ARG A 111 -17.51 10.82 -4.62
CA ARG A 111 -18.00 11.86 -5.52
C ARG A 111 -19.16 12.59 -4.85
N ASN A 112 -19.08 13.92 -4.79
CA ASN A 112 -20.17 14.72 -4.22
C ASN A 112 -21.31 14.93 -5.24
N ASP A 113 -22.40 15.55 -4.80
CA ASP A 113 -23.58 15.83 -5.65
C ASP A 113 -23.27 16.71 -6.88
N LYS A 114 -22.16 17.46 -6.85
CA LYS A 114 -21.67 18.29 -7.96
C LYS A 114 -20.78 17.52 -8.93
N GLY A 115 -20.54 16.23 -8.69
CA GLY A 115 -19.66 15.39 -9.50
C GLY A 115 -18.17 15.52 -9.16
N GLU A 116 -17.81 16.31 -8.15
CA GLU A 116 -16.43 16.56 -7.75
C GLU A 116 -15.88 15.40 -6.91
N ARG A 117 -14.61 15.06 -7.13
CA ARG A 117 -13.92 13.98 -6.40
C ARG A 117 -13.32 14.51 -5.10
N GLY A 118 -13.44 13.72 -4.04
CA GLY A 118 -12.81 14.00 -2.74
C GLY A 118 -12.54 12.72 -1.98
N PHE A 119 -11.79 12.82 -0.88
CA PHE A 119 -11.49 11.67 -0.02
C PHE A 119 -12.17 11.81 1.34
N GLU A 120 -12.85 10.74 1.78
CA GLU A 120 -13.03 10.47 3.21
C GLU A 120 -11.69 9.96 3.74
N VAL A 121 -11.17 10.63 4.77
CA VAL A 121 -9.89 10.30 5.41
C VAL A 121 -10.16 9.64 6.76
N ILE A 122 -9.82 8.37 6.86
CA ILE A 122 -9.95 7.55 8.06
C ILE A 122 -8.58 7.46 8.72
N VAL A 123 -8.48 7.70 10.02
CA VAL A 123 -7.20 7.82 10.74
C VAL A 123 -7.17 6.91 11.97
N GLY A 124 -6.01 6.30 12.22
CA GLY A 124 -5.70 5.60 13.48
C GLY A 124 -6.17 4.14 13.54
N GLY A 125 -6.45 3.52 12.40
CA GLY A 125 -6.87 2.11 12.34
C GLY A 125 -5.75 1.14 12.73
N GLY A 126 -6.11 -0.01 13.28
CA GLY A 126 -5.16 -1.06 13.60
C GLY A 126 -5.80 -2.31 14.20
N LEU A 127 -5.20 -3.46 13.95
CA LEU A 127 -5.55 -4.74 14.59
C LEU A 127 -4.38 -5.20 15.48
N GLY A 128 -3.90 -4.27 16.31
CA GLY A 128 -2.84 -4.54 17.27
C GLY A 128 -3.32 -5.39 18.44
N ARG A 129 -2.58 -5.36 19.55
CA ARG A 129 -2.99 -6.05 20.78
C ARG A 129 -4.32 -5.52 21.34
N THR A 130 -4.61 -4.25 21.10
CA THR A 130 -5.87 -3.58 21.44
C THR A 130 -6.45 -3.05 20.12
N PRO A 131 -7.43 -3.74 19.52
CA PRO A 131 -8.07 -3.32 18.27
C PRO A 131 -9.07 -2.18 18.49
#